data_AF-A0A7Z9WF78-F1
#
_entry.id   AF-A0A7Z9WF78-F1
#
_cell.length_a   1.000
_cell.length_b   1.000
_cell.length_c   1.000
_cell.angle_alpha   90.00
_cell.angle_beta   90.00
_cell.angle_gamma   90.00
#
_symmetry.space_group_name_H-M   'P 1'
#
loop_
_entity.id
_entity.type
_entity.pdbx_description
1 polymer ?
#
loop_
_entity_poly.entity_id
_entity_poly.type
_entity_poly.pdbx_seq_one_letter_code
_entity_poly.pdbx_strand_id
1 'polypeptide(L)'
;MRVPTTMMRSDLIVSPSPHVHSGSSIASIYHNILLALLPATLVGFSVYGVSAIQVVCASVASAMLAEALFQLMLRRPVTVADGSAAVSGL
;
A
#
# COMPACT_ATOMS: atom_id res chain seq x y z
N MET A 1 -7.06 33.83 22.63
CA MET A 1 -7.86 34.61 21.67
C MET A 1 -9.27 34.03 21.67
N ARG A 2 -10.25 34.73 22.25
CA ARG A 2 -11.65 34.25 22.40
C ARG A 2 -12.36 34.35 21.05
N VAL A 3 -12.85 33.23 20.52
CA VAL A 3 -13.72 33.23 19.34
C VAL A 3 -15.18 33.24 19.83
N PRO A 4 -16.00 34.21 19.40
CA PRO A 4 -17.40 34.31 19.80
C PRO A 4 -18.27 33.29 19.05
N THR A 5 -19.19 32.67 19.78
CA THR A 5 -20.15 31.66 19.32
C THR A 5 -21.39 32.29 18.69
N THR A 6 -21.56 32.18 17.36
CA THR A 6 -22.85 32.35 16.66
C THR A 6 -22.89 31.63 15.30
N MET A 7 -23.09 30.30 15.32
CA MET A 7 -23.86 29.51 14.34
C MET A 7 -23.86 28.04 14.81
N MET A 8 -25.02 27.41 14.99
CA MET A 8 -25.10 25.97 15.30
C MET A 8 -24.73 25.12 14.08
N ARG A 9 -23.44 25.11 13.72
CA ARG A 9 -22.87 23.98 12.97
C ARG A 9 -22.69 22.86 13.99
N SER A 10 -23.39 21.75 13.79
CA SER A 10 -22.98 20.50 14.43
C SER A 10 -21.53 20.27 14.02
N ASP A 11 -20.59 20.49 14.94
CA ASP A 11 -19.20 20.09 14.74
C ASP A 11 -19.20 18.57 14.63
N LEU A 12 -19.34 18.09 13.40
CA LEU A 12 -19.14 16.68 13.07
C LEU A 12 -17.67 16.39 13.34
N ILE A 13 -17.37 15.96 14.56
CA ILE A 13 -16.09 15.35 14.89
C ILE A 13 -16.02 14.08 14.06
N VAL A 14 -15.39 14.18 12.88
CA VAL A 14 -14.97 13.03 12.11
C VAL A 14 -13.77 12.45 12.86
N SER A 15 -14.04 11.54 13.78
CA SER A 15 -12.98 10.74 14.38
C SER A 15 -12.34 9.91 13.26
N PRO A 16 -11.01 10.01 13.05
CA PRO A 16 -10.34 9.11 12.13
C PRO A 16 -10.59 7.67 12.61
N SER A 17 -10.77 6.74 11.67
CA SER A 17 -10.91 5.32 12.00
C SER A 17 -9.74 4.91 12.92
N PRO A 18 -9.99 4.15 14.01
CA PRO A 18 -9.02 3.91 15.08
C PRO A 18 -7.95 2.89 14.65
N HIS A 19 -7.25 3.14 13.55
CA HIS A 19 -6.13 2.31 13.09
C HIS A 19 -4.91 2.43 14.01
N VAL A 20 -4.79 3.54 14.75
CA VAL A 20 -3.68 3.80 15.67
C VAL A 20 -3.79 2.97 16.97
N HIS A 21 -5.00 2.51 17.34
CA HIS A 21 -5.23 1.78 18.59
C HIS A 21 -5.14 0.25 18.44
N SER A 22 -5.16 -0.28 17.21
CA SER A 22 -5.23 -1.73 16.95
C SER A 22 -3.87 -2.43 16.83
N GLY A 23 -2.74 -1.73 17.01
CA GLY A 23 -1.40 -2.32 16.86
C GLY A 23 -1.09 -2.83 15.44
N SER A 24 -1.98 -2.58 14.47
CA SER A 24 -1.82 -2.96 13.08
C SER A 24 -0.89 -1.98 12.39
N SER A 25 0.23 -2.48 11.86
CA SER A 25 1.15 -1.69 11.03
C SER A 25 0.77 -1.84 9.56
N ILE A 26 0.99 -0.78 8.78
CA ILE A 26 0.79 -0.75 7.33
C ILE A 26 1.55 -1.91 6.64
N ALA A 27 2.77 -2.18 7.09
CA ALA A 27 3.56 -3.31 6.58
C ALA A 27 2.85 -4.67 6.79
N SER A 28 2.19 -4.88 7.94
CA SER A 28 1.45 -6.12 8.22
C SER A 28 0.26 -6.30 7.27
N ILE A 29 -0.42 -5.20 6.94
CA ILE A 29 -1.53 -5.21 5.99
C ILE A 29 -1.04 -5.60 4.59
N TYR A 30 0.04 -4.98 4.09
CA TYR A 30 0.59 -5.33 2.77
C TYR A 30 1.10 -6.78 2.70
N HIS A 31 1.70 -7.30 3.77
CA HIS A 31 2.08 -8.71 3.83
C HIS A 31 0.86 -9.65 3.77
N ASN A 32 -0.23 -9.32 4.47
CA ASN A 32 -1.47 -10.10 4.40
C ASN A 32 -2.09 -10.08 3.00
N ILE A 33 -2.02 -8.94 2.31
CA ILE A 33 -2.50 -8.82 0.92
C ILE A 33 -1.65 -9.69 -0.02
N LEU A 34 -0.32 -9.67 0.10
CA LEU A 34 0.56 -10.55 -0.67
C LEU A 34 0.24 -12.03 -0.43
N LEU A 35 0.01 -12.41 0.83
CA LEU A 35 -0.36 -13.77 1.19
C LEU A 35 -1.72 -14.17 0.59
N ALA A 36 -2.69 -13.24 0.55
CA ALA A 36 -3.98 -13.47 -0.07
C ALA A 36 -3.91 -13.58 -1.61
N LEU A 37 -2.92 -12.94 -2.25
CA LEU A 37 -2.70 -12.97 -3.70
C LEU A 37 -1.92 -14.21 -4.19
N LEU A 38 -1.20 -14.91 -3.31
CA LEU A 38 -0.46 -16.13 -3.64
C LEU A 38 -1.30 -17.22 -4.35
N PRO A 39 -2.51 -17.60 -3.88
CA PRO A 39 -3.30 -18.61 -4.58
C PRO A 39 -3.75 -18.13 -5.98
N ALA A 40 -4.07 -16.85 -6.14
CA ALA A 40 -4.47 -16.30 -7.43
C ALA A 40 -3.31 -16.29 -8.44
N THR A 41 -2.12 -15.88 -7.99
CA THR A 41 -0.91 -15.88 -8.81
C THR A 41 -0.47 -17.29 -9.19
N LEU A 42 -0.60 -18.27 -8.29
CA LEU A 42 -0.27 -19.68 -8.56
C LEU A 42 -1.19 -20.30 -9.63
N VAL A 43 -2.49 -20.00 -9.60
CA VAL A 43 -3.42 -20.41 -10.65
C VAL A 43 -3.05 -19.72 -11.98
N GLY A 44 -2.73 -18.42 -11.94
CA GLY A 44 -2.21 -17.71 -13.11
C GLY A 44 -1.01 -18.40 -13.75
N PHE A 45 -0.03 -18.83 -12.95
CA PHE A 45 1.14 -19.55 -13.48
C PHE A 45 0.78 -20.92 -14.06
N SER A 46 -0.22 -21.61 -13.49
CA SER A 46 -0.67 -22.90 -14.01
C SER A 46 -1.39 -22.77 -15.37
N VAL A 47 -2.12 -21.68 -15.58
CA VAL A 47 -2.89 -21.45 -16.82
C VAL A 47 -2.02 -20.85 -17.94
N TYR A 48 -1.15 -19.90 -17.60
CA TYR A 48 -0.37 -19.12 -18.59
C TYR A 48 1.10 -19.57 -18.72
N GLY A 49 1.55 -20.48 -17.86
CA GLY A 49 2.90 -21.04 -17.90
C GLY A 49 4.01 -20.04 -17.55
N VAL A 50 5.23 -20.32 -18.04
CA VAL A 50 6.45 -19.59 -17.68
C VAL A 50 6.41 -18.11 -18.10
N SER A 51 5.69 -17.78 -19.16
CA SER A 51 5.54 -16.40 -19.65
C SER A 51 4.91 -15.47 -18.61
N ALA A 52 3.94 -15.97 -17.82
CA ALA A 52 3.32 -15.16 -16.78
C ALA A 52 4.28 -14.82 -15.64
N ILE A 53 5.20 -15.72 -15.30
CA ILE A 53 6.21 -15.48 -14.25
C ILE A 53 7.12 -14.32 -14.66
N GLN A 54 7.57 -14.31 -15.91
CA GLN A 54 8.45 -13.25 -16.42
C GLN A 54 7.77 -11.87 -16.37
N VAL A 55 6.49 -11.80 -16.76
CA VAL A 55 5.71 -10.56 -16.74
C VAL A 55 5.49 -10.07 -15.31
N VAL A 56 5.09 -10.97 -14.40
CA VAL A 56 4.88 -10.61 -12.99
C VAL A 56 6.18 -10.13 -12.34
N CYS A 57 7.29 -10.83 -12.54
CA CYS A 57 8.58 -10.40 -12.01
C CYS A 57 9.02 -9.05 -12.58
N ALA A 58 8.86 -8.81 -13.89
CA ALA A 58 9.20 -7.54 -14.51
C ALA A 58 8.31 -6.39 -13.99
N SER A 59 7.02 -6.64 -13.80
CA SER A 59 6.05 -5.68 -13.26
C SER A 59 6.38 -5.29 -11.83
N VAL A 60 6.57 -6.28 -10.94
CA VAL A 60 6.97 -6.06 -9.54
C VAL A 60 8.29 -5.32 -9.45
N ALA A 61 9.31 -5.73 -10.22
CA ALA A 61 10.61 -5.08 -10.22
C ALA A 61 10.51 -3.62 -10.71
N SER A 62 9.72 -3.36 -11.76
CA SER A 62 9.49 -2.02 -12.28
C SER A 62 8.78 -1.13 -11.25
N ALA A 63 7.75 -1.65 -10.56
CA ALA A 63 7.03 -0.92 -9.52
C ALA A 63 7.95 -0.56 -8.34
N MET A 64 8.78 -1.50 -7.88
CA MET A 64 9.76 -1.25 -6.81
C MET A 64 10.80 -0.20 -7.21
N LEU A 65 11.33 -0.27 -8.43
CA LEU A 65 12.28 0.70 -8.95
C LEU A 65 11.65 2.09 -9.10
N ALA A 66 10.42 2.16 -9.60
CA ALA A 66 9.68 3.41 -9.73
C ALA A 66 9.43 4.04 -8.36
N GLU A 67 8.95 3.29 -7.37
CA GLU A 67 8.71 3.81 -6.02
C GLU A 67 10.02 4.31 -5.39
N ALA A 68 11.10 3.53 -5.49
CA ALA A 68 12.42 3.93 -4.99
C ALA A 68 12.92 5.22 -5.66
N LEU A 69 12.80 5.31 -6.99
CA LEU A 69 13.23 6.47 -7.75
C LEU A 69 12.40 7.72 -7.41
N PHE A 70 11.07 7.58 -7.34
CA PHE A 70 10.18 8.69 -6.95
C PHE A 70 10.49 9.18 -5.54
N GLN A 71 10.70 8.28 -4.58
CA GLN A 71 11.03 8.66 -3.21
C GLN A 71 12.38 9.34 -3.11
N LEU A 72 13.38 8.86 -3.87
CA LEU A 72 14.68 9.49 -3.99
C LEU A 72 14.55 10.91 -4.58
N MET A 73 13.78 11.08 -5.64
CA MET A 73 13.51 12.40 -6.26
C MET A 73 12.79 13.34 -5.30
N LEU A 74 11.87 12.82 -4.49
CA LEU A 74 11.11 13.58 -3.50
C LEU A 74 11.87 13.79 -2.18
N ARG A 75 13.13 13.33 -2.08
CA ARG A 75 13.96 13.36 -0.85
C ARG A 75 13.25 12.77 0.37
N ARG A 76 12.40 11.75 0.14
CA ARG A 76 11.71 11.01 1.20
C ARG A 76 12.50 9.75 1.55
N PRO A 77 12.36 9.23 2.78
CA PRO A 77 12.95 7.94 3.13
C PRO A 77 12.41 6.86 2.19
N VAL A 78 13.28 5.95 1.77
CA VAL A 78 12.91 4.85 0.88
C VAL A 78 12.10 3.82 1.67
N THR A 79 10.81 3.65 1.36
CA THR A 79 9.84 2.78 2.06
C THR A 79 9.56 1.46 1.33
N VAL A 80 10.42 1.07 0.40
CA VAL A 80 10.24 -0.16 -0.42
C VAL A 80 10.10 -1.42 0.45
N ALA A 81 10.60 -1.40 1.69
CA ALA A 81 10.49 -2.49 2.65
C ALA A 81 9.08 -2.70 3.24
N ASP A 82 8.16 -1.73 3.10
CA ASP A 82 6.79 -1.86 3.62
C ASP A 82 5.88 -2.77 2.76
N GLY A 83 6.35 -3.18 1.58
CA GLY A 83 5.64 -4.10 0.70
C GLY A 83 4.59 -3.46 -0.22
N SER A 84 4.38 -2.14 -0.13
CA SER A 84 3.41 -1.39 -0.97
C SER A 84 3.73 -1.46 -2.46
N ALA A 85 5.00 -1.30 -2.83
CA ALA A 85 5.44 -1.39 -4.22
C ALA A 85 5.27 -2.79 -4.79
N ALA A 86 5.53 -3.82 -3.98
CA ALA A 86 5.40 -5.21 -4.39
C ALA A 86 3.94 -5.56 -4.68
N VAL A 87 3.00 -5.13 -3.82
CA VAL A 87 1.55 -5.28 -4.06
C VAL A 87 1.10 -4.50 -5.29
N SER A 88 1.68 -3.34 -5.57
CA SER A 88 1.31 -2.51 -6.72
C SER A 88 1.75 -3.12 -8.06
N GLY A 89 2.82 -3.91 -8.07
CA GLY A 89 3.33 -4.56 -9.27
C GLY A 89 2.88 -6.02 -9.46
N LEU A 90 2.34 -6.66 -8.42
CA LEU A 90 1.83 -8.04 -8.45
C LEU A 90 0.41 -8.10 -9.02
#